data_AF-A0A9D6MSD8-F1
#
_entry.id   AF-A0A9D6MSD8-F1
#
_cell.length_a   1.000
_cell.length_b   1.000
_cell.length_c   1.000
_cell.angle_alpha   90.00
_cell.angle_beta   90.00
_cell.angle_gamma   90.00
#
_symmetry.space_group_name_H-M   'P 1'
#
loop_
_entity.id
_entity.type
_entity.pdbx_description
1 polymer ?
#
loop_
_entity_poly.entity_id
_entity_poly.type
_entity_poly.pdbx_seq_one_letter_code
_entity_poly.pdbx_strand_id
1 'polypeptide(L)'
;FGGVQMKKQVLSAAILATLAVASTGAMAAVVNTGDTLGITAGVTGGYYSFVTGGSYFAMDANGDGKFAAGERTALAQGTQGIIIGVTQATGTSHAGLPTGTEGGTIDAAWNFFKNTGMHFTTSAITGNTTAGLNFSGWTVTWAGIPAISMGGGFQNCGTTSDGICMSGTTDIGGTFNNGTGIATVAWSGVYGTGYTLDYTAVVPQADPSGFGGVPYSLHLVGTVSAAVAAVPVPAAVWLFGSGLLGLAGIARRKKKA
;
A
#
# COMPACT_ATOMS: atom_id res chain seq x y z
N PHE A 1 13.61 67.15 63.98
CA PHE A 1 13.11 65.75 64.13
C PHE A 1 12.08 65.48 63.05
N GLY A 2 12.23 64.39 62.30
CA GLY A 2 11.15 63.82 61.48
C GLY A 2 11.17 64.12 59.98
N GLY A 3 12.23 63.74 59.27
CA GLY A 3 12.17 63.60 57.81
C GLY A 3 11.42 62.32 57.43
N VAL A 4 10.33 62.44 56.67
CA VAL A 4 9.53 61.31 56.16
C VAL A 4 10.20 60.76 54.91
N GLN A 5 10.68 59.52 55.01
CA GLN A 5 11.23 58.72 53.91
C GLN A 5 10.11 58.29 52.95
N MET A 6 10.18 58.73 51.69
CA MET A 6 9.38 58.19 50.58
C MET A 6 9.90 56.79 50.20
N LYS A 7 9.04 55.78 50.36
CA LYS A 7 9.27 54.41 49.88
C LYS A 7 9.27 54.38 48.35
N LYS A 8 10.40 54.01 47.74
CA LYS A 8 10.52 53.72 46.31
C LYS A 8 9.79 52.40 46.01
N GLN A 9 8.65 52.47 45.33
CA GLN A 9 8.04 51.30 44.70
C GLN A 9 8.65 51.12 43.31
N VAL A 10 9.46 50.06 43.16
CA VAL A 10 10.05 49.64 41.90
C VAL A 10 8.96 48.88 41.13
N LEU A 11 8.45 49.47 40.05
CA LEU A 11 7.56 48.80 39.11
C LEU A 11 8.44 48.00 38.12
N SER A 12 8.57 46.71 38.33
CA SER A 12 9.20 45.79 37.38
C SER A 12 8.20 45.44 36.28
N ALA A 13 8.35 46.06 35.09
CA ALA A 13 7.63 45.67 33.89
C ALA A 13 8.26 44.41 33.30
N ALA A 14 7.64 43.25 33.49
CA ALA A 14 8.01 42.02 32.81
C ALA A 14 7.40 42.02 31.39
N ILE A 15 8.24 42.22 30.37
CA ILE A 15 7.87 42.01 28.97
C ILE A 15 7.88 40.50 28.72
N LEU A 16 6.72 39.85 28.79
CA LEU A 16 6.54 38.50 28.28
C LEU A 16 6.49 38.58 26.74
N ALA A 17 7.60 38.25 26.09
CA ALA A 17 7.61 37.94 24.67
C ALA A 17 7.01 36.54 24.49
N THR A 18 5.71 36.46 24.20
CA THR A 18 5.07 35.23 23.72
C THR A 18 5.62 34.94 22.33
N LEU A 19 6.57 34.00 22.23
CA LEU A 19 6.90 33.36 20.96
C LEU A 19 5.65 32.61 20.49
N ALA A 20 4.93 33.20 19.53
CA ALA A 20 3.99 32.45 18.72
C ALA A 20 4.81 31.43 17.93
N VAL A 21 4.88 30.19 18.41
CA VAL A 21 5.28 29.06 17.58
C VAL A 21 4.21 28.97 16.51
N ALA A 22 4.53 29.46 15.31
CA ALA A 22 3.74 29.16 14.13
C ALA A 22 3.74 27.64 13.99
N SER A 23 2.63 27.00 14.36
CA SER A 23 2.40 25.60 14.03
C SER A 23 2.38 25.53 12.51
N THR A 24 3.51 25.16 11.90
CA THR A 24 3.53 24.73 10.51
C THR A 24 2.54 23.58 10.44
N GLY A 25 1.35 23.84 9.90
CA GLY A 25 0.41 22.77 9.59
C GLY A 25 1.17 21.74 8.78
N ALA A 26 1.23 20.50 9.26
CA ALA A 26 1.86 19.42 8.53
C ALA A 26 1.14 19.34 7.18
N MET A 27 1.80 19.83 6.12
CA MET A 27 1.28 19.71 4.77
C MET A 27 1.14 18.23 4.47
N ALA A 28 0.02 17.83 3.90
CA ALA A 28 -0.22 16.46 3.46
C ALA A 28 0.98 15.95 2.66
N ALA A 29 1.55 14.82 3.06
CA ALA A 29 2.54 14.14 2.25
C ALA A 29 1.85 13.60 1.00
N VAL A 30 2.17 14.16 -0.16
CA VAL A 30 1.64 13.72 -1.45
C VAL A 30 2.41 12.48 -1.88
N VAL A 31 1.70 11.38 -2.13
CA VAL A 31 2.27 10.20 -2.78
C VAL A 31 2.00 10.35 -4.27
N ASN A 32 3.06 10.44 -5.07
CA ASN A 32 2.97 10.79 -6.49
C ASN A 32 2.80 9.54 -7.35
N THR A 33 2.18 9.69 -8.54
CA THR A 33 2.16 8.63 -9.54
C THR A 33 3.57 8.16 -9.88
N GLY A 34 3.79 6.84 -9.84
CA GLY A 34 5.07 6.19 -10.02
C GLY A 34 5.87 5.96 -8.74
N ASP A 35 5.49 6.59 -7.62
CA ASP A 35 6.12 6.30 -6.33
C ASP A 35 5.86 4.85 -5.94
N THR A 36 6.86 4.23 -5.33
CA THR A 36 6.81 2.85 -4.87
C THR A 36 6.67 2.79 -3.36
N LEU A 37 5.63 2.12 -2.88
CA LEU A 37 5.50 1.69 -1.50
C LEU A 37 6.11 0.29 -1.37
N GLY A 38 7.33 0.23 -0.83
CA GLY A 38 7.98 -1.04 -0.53
C GLY A 38 7.24 -1.78 0.59
N ILE A 39 7.41 -3.10 0.67
CA ILE A 39 6.75 -3.94 1.66
C ILE A 39 7.82 -4.61 2.52
N THR A 40 7.94 -4.18 3.78
CA THR A 40 8.76 -4.89 4.76
C THR A 40 8.07 -6.20 5.12
N ALA A 41 8.82 -7.30 4.99
CA ALA A 41 8.31 -8.64 5.23
C ALA A 41 7.75 -8.80 6.65
N GLY A 42 6.63 -9.51 6.75
CA GLY A 42 6.02 -9.95 7.99
C GLY A 42 6.98 -10.89 8.74
N VAL A 43 7.11 -10.64 10.03
CA VAL A 43 7.92 -11.47 10.93
C VAL A 43 7.00 -12.43 11.65
N THR A 44 7.20 -13.73 11.41
CA THR A 44 6.54 -14.78 12.19
C THR A 44 7.40 -15.13 13.40
N GLY A 45 6.80 -15.18 14.59
CA GLY A 45 7.54 -15.49 15.82
C GLY A 45 6.72 -16.26 16.85
N GLY A 46 7.43 -16.86 17.81
CA GLY A 46 6.85 -17.55 18.97
C GLY A 46 6.47 -19.01 18.71
N TYR A 47 5.99 -19.67 19.77
CA TYR A 47 5.65 -21.10 19.79
C TYR A 47 4.51 -21.48 18.83
N TYR A 48 3.67 -20.51 18.47
CA TYR A 48 2.53 -20.70 17.58
C TYR A 48 2.71 -20.07 16.18
N SER A 49 3.91 -19.56 15.87
CA SER A 49 4.27 -18.99 14.55
C SER A 49 3.30 -17.93 14.01
N PHE A 50 2.88 -16.99 14.86
CA PHE A 50 2.01 -15.89 14.46
C PHE A 50 2.82 -14.68 13.97
N VAL A 51 2.18 -13.79 13.20
CA VAL A 51 2.84 -12.55 12.75
C VAL A 51 2.97 -11.57 13.91
N THR A 52 4.20 -11.26 14.30
CA THR A 52 4.52 -10.36 15.42
C THR A 52 4.96 -8.97 14.98
N GLY A 53 5.25 -8.77 13.69
CA GLY A 53 5.60 -7.47 13.11
C GLY A 53 5.68 -7.52 11.58
N GLY A 54 6.02 -6.39 10.96
CA GLY A 54 6.06 -6.26 9.51
C GLY A 54 4.67 -6.27 8.86
N SER A 55 4.63 -6.55 7.56
CA SER A 55 3.39 -6.52 6.78
C SER A 55 2.61 -7.83 6.84
N TYR A 56 1.28 -7.75 6.86
CA TYR A 56 0.39 -8.90 6.87
C TYR A 56 -0.99 -8.55 6.32
N PHE A 57 -1.75 -9.57 5.97
CA PHE A 57 -3.21 -9.47 5.96
C PHE A 57 -3.81 -10.40 7.02
N ALA A 58 -5.07 -10.18 7.37
CA ALA A 58 -5.82 -11.04 8.26
C ALA A 58 -7.24 -11.21 7.74
N MET A 59 -7.83 -12.37 8.03
CA MET A 59 -9.24 -12.64 7.80
C MET A 59 -9.84 -13.16 9.11
N ASP A 60 -11.01 -12.66 9.49
CA ASP A 60 -11.75 -13.15 10.67
C ASP A 60 -12.39 -14.50 10.32
N ALA A 61 -11.55 -15.53 10.23
CA ALA A 61 -11.96 -16.86 9.78
C ALA A 61 -12.70 -17.62 10.89
N ASN A 62 -12.60 -17.17 12.14
CA ASN A 62 -13.28 -17.79 13.28
C ASN A 62 -14.65 -17.14 13.57
N GLY A 63 -14.91 -15.93 13.05
CA GLY A 63 -16.19 -15.23 13.12
C GLY A 63 -16.43 -14.48 14.44
N ASP A 64 -15.39 -14.16 15.20
CA ASP A 64 -15.50 -13.44 16.48
C ASP A 64 -15.47 -11.90 16.34
N GLY A 65 -15.38 -11.41 15.11
CA GLY A 65 -15.36 -9.99 14.76
C GLY A 65 -14.01 -9.32 15.02
N LYS A 66 -12.93 -10.09 15.23
CA LYS A 66 -11.59 -9.56 15.53
C LYS A 66 -10.57 -10.13 14.57
N PHE A 67 -9.47 -9.40 14.40
CA PHE A 67 -8.27 -9.88 13.70
C PHE A 67 -7.22 -10.28 14.72
N ALA A 68 -7.34 -11.49 15.26
CA ALA A 68 -6.40 -12.02 16.23
C ALA A 68 -5.02 -12.24 15.61
N ALA A 69 -3.96 -12.29 16.44
CA ALA A 69 -2.61 -12.54 15.95
C ALA A 69 -2.50 -13.87 15.18
N GLY A 70 -3.31 -14.87 15.54
CA GLY A 70 -3.35 -16.17 14.87
C GLY A 70 -4.04 -16.21 13.51
N GLU A 71 -4.69 -15.12 13.12
CA GLU A 71 -5.39 -14.99 11.84
C GLU A 71 -4.58 -14.20 10.81
N ARG A 72 -3.41 -13.72 11.22
CA ARG A 72 -2.51 -12.94 10.37
C ARG A 72 -1.69 -13.87 9.50
N THR A 73 -1.66 -13.54 8.21
CA THR A 73 -0.78 -14.16 7.22
C THR A 73 0.31 -13.17 6.87
N ALA A 74 1.57 -13.57 7.11
CA ALA A 74 2.71 -12.72 6.79
C ALA A 74 2.78 -12.46 5.28
N LEU A 75 3.11 -11.21 4.93
CA LEU A 75 3.37 -10.81 3.56
C LEU A 75 4.86 -10.53 3.37
N ALA A 76 5.35 -10.69 2.16
CA ALA A 76 6.67 -10.21 1.76
C ALA A 76 6.54 -9.47 0.43
N GLN A 77 7.44 -8.54 0.16
CA GLN A 77 7.42 -7.82 -1.12
C GLN A 77 7.58 -8.79 -2.29
N GLY A 78 6.82 -8.54 -3.35
CA GLY A 78 7.00 -9.19 -4.64
C GLY A 78 8.14 -8.53 -5.40
N THR A 79 8.06 -8.57 -6.71
CA THR A 79 9.09 -7.95 -7.55
C THR A 79 9.14 -6.42 -7.46
N GLN A 80 8.05 -5.75 -7.04
CA GLN A 80 7.92 -4.30 -7.14
C GLN A 80 7.37 -3.61 -5.87
N GLY A 81 6.50 -4.25 -5.07
CA GLY A 81 5.70 -3.52 -4.07
C GLY A 81 4.52 -2.80 -4.74
N ILE A 82 3.90 -1.81 -4.09
CA ILE A 82 2.79 -1.04 -4.70
C ILE A 82 3.36 0.15 -5.47
N ILE A 83 2.97 0.31 -6.74
CA ILE A 83 3.31 1.47 -7.56
C ILE A 83 2.07 2.36 -7.70
N ILE A 84 2.15 3.58 -7.18
CA ILE A 84 1.03 4.52 -7.19
C ILE A 84 0.68 4.93 -8.61
N GLY A 85 -0.61 4.96 -8.94
CA GLY A 85 -1.12 5.31 -10.25
C GLY A 85 -0.90 4.25 -11.33
N VAL A 86 -0.46 3.04 -10.97
CA VAL A 86 -0.23 1.94 -11.90
C VAL A 86 -1.09 0.73 -11.52
N THR A 87 -1.76 0.14 -12.51
CA THR A 87 -2.42 -1.17 -12.37
C THR A 87 -1.34 -2.26 -12.44
N GLN A 88 -1.33 -3.17 -11.47
CA GLN A 88 -0.29 -4.18 -11.33
C GLN A 88 -0.89 -5.57 -11.48
N ALA A 89 -0.31 -6.36 -12.38
CA ALA A 89 -0.76 -7.71 -12.66
C ALA A 89 -0.42 -8.68 -11.53
N THR A 90 -1.18 -9.76 -11.45
CA THR A 90 -0.91 -10.89 -10.55
C THR A 90 0.10 -11.87 -11.15
N GLY A 91 0.70 -12.68 -10.27
CA GLY A 91 1.31 -13.96 -10.62
C GLY A 91 0.27 -15.08 -10.77
N THR A 92 0.73 -16.33 -10.80
CA THR A 92 -0.13 -17.52 -10.88
C THR A 92 -0.47 -18.08 -9.50
N SER A 93 -1.75 -18.09 -9.10
CA SER A 93 -2.21 -18.82 -7.91
C SER A 93 -2.60 -20.25 -8.26
N HIS A 94 -2.54 -21.14 -7.27
CA HIS A 94 -2.91 -22.54 -7.41
C HIS A 94 -3.21 -23.15 -6.03
N ALA A 95 -3.82 -24.34 -6.03
CA ALA A 95 -3.92 -25.14 -4.82
C ALA A 95 -2.54 -25.65 -4.38
N GLY A 96 -2.33 -25.80 -3.08
CA GLY A 96 -1.04 -26.19 -2.51
C GLY A 96 -0.16 -25.01 -2.12
N LEU A 97 0.98 -25.30 -1.49
CA LEU A 97 1.89 -24.29 -0.95
C LEU A 97 2.61 -23.50 -2.06
N PRO A 98 2.99 -22.23 -1.80
CA PRO A 98 3.89 -21.49 -2.68
C PRO A 98 5.19 -22.26 -2.94
N THR A 99 5.60 -22.23 -4.19
CA THR A 99 6.79 -22.89 -4.77
C THR A 99 7.91 -21.89 -5.06
N GLY A 100 7.62 -20.59 -5.04
CA GLY A 100 8.58 -19.51 -5.28
C GLY A 100 8.67 -19.08 -6.75
N THR A 101 7.89 -19.70 -7.66
CA THR A 101 7.87 -19.38 -9.09
C THR A 101 6.64 -18.60 -9.55
N GLU A 102 5.76 -18.20 -8.63
CA GLU A 102 4.44 -17.67 -8.96
C GLU A 102 4.47 -16.26 -9.56
N GLY A 103 5.48 -15.44 -9.23
CA GLY A 103 5.76 -14.18 -9.94
C GLY A 103 4.90 -12.96 -9.55
N GLY A 104 4.43 -12.87 -8.30
CA GLY A 104 3.68 -11.71 -7.80
C GLY A 104 4.43 -10.37 -7.91
N THR A 105 3.73 -9.32 -8.33
CA THR A 105 4.33 -7.98 -8.52
C THR A 105 4.29 -7.15 -7.24
N ILE A 106 3.14 -7.11 -6.55
CA ILE A 106 2.96 -6.35 -5.31
C ILE A 106 3.64 -7.08 -4.14
N ASP A 107 3.15 -8.28 -3.82
CA ASP A 107 3.73 -9.18 -2.84
C ASP A 107 4.23 -10.47 -3.48
N ALA A 108 5.10 -11.16 -2.75
CA ALA A 108 5.45 -12.54 -3.03
C ALA A 108 4.25 -13.44 -2.70
N ALA A 109 4.19 -14.60 -3.34
CA ALA A 109 3.18 -15.61 -3.05
C ALA A 109 3.16 -15.96 -1.56
N TRP A 110 1.99 -15.85 -0.96
CA TRP A 110 1.73 -16.17 0.44
C TRP A 110 0.91 -17.46 0.56
N ASN A 111 1.01 -18.09 1.73
CA ASN A 111 0.29 -19.31 2.04
C ASN A 111 -0.87 -19.01 2.99
N PHE A 112 -2.08 -19.31 2.56
CA PHE A 112 -3.29 -19.24 3.40
C PHE A 112 -4.09 -20.52 3.23
N PHE A 113 -4.39 -21.21 4.33
CA PHE A 113 -5.02 -22.54 4.34
C PHE A 113 -4.38 -23.54 3.36
N LYS A 114 -3.04 -23.55 3.26
CA LYS A 114 -2.26 -24.44 2.38
C LYS A 114 -2.46 -24.19 0.88
N ASN A 115 -2.93 -23.01 0.51
CA ASN A 115 -3.07 -22.60 -0.87
C ASN A 115 -2.27 -21.32 -1.13
N THR A 116 -1.77 -21.20 -2.34
CA THR A 116 -1.05 -20.02 -2.80
C THR A 116 -2.01 -18.89 -3.10
N GLY A 117 -1.71 -17.70 -2.60
CA GLY A 117 -2.36 -16.46 -3.02
C GLY A 117 -1.38 -15.29 -3.17
N MET A 118 -1.85 -14.25 -3.85
CA MET A 118 -1.13 -12.99 -4.11
C MET A 118 -2.14 -11.84 -4.22
N HIS A 119 -1.67 -10.62 -3.99
CA HIS A 119 -2.45 -9.41 -4.28
C HIS A 119 -2.07 -8.80 -5.63
N PHE A 120 -3.05 -8.17 -6.26
CA PHE A 120 -2.89 -7.41 -7.49
C PHE A 120 -3.94 -6.29 -7.56
N THR A 121 -3.87 -5.46 -8.60
CA THR A 121 -4.86 -4.41 -8.81
C THR A 121 -5.53 -4.52 -10.17
N THR A 122 -6.84 -4.28 -10.19
CA THR A 122 -7.66 -4.15 -11.42
C THR A 122 -7.87 -2.69 -11.81
N SER A 123 -7.60 -1.76 -10.89
CA SER A 123 -7.56 -0.31 -11.11
C SER A 123 -6.40 0.27 -10.32
N ALA A 124 -5.76 1.30 -10.86
CA ALA A 124 -4.62 1.94 -10.24
C ALA A 124 -4.97 2.52 -8.85
N ILE A 125 -4.07 2.32 -7.88
CA ILE A 125 -4.18 2.94 -6.55
C ILE A 125 -3.81 4.41 -6.68
N THR A 126 -4.67 5.30 -6.22
CA THR A 126 -4.51 6.76 -6.32
C THR A 126 -4.91 7.43 -5.00
N GLY A 127 -4.46 8.64 -4.72
CA GLY A 127 -4.86 9.36 -3.50
C GLY A 127 -3.70 10.07 -2.82
N ASN A 128 -3.83 10.31 -1.51
CA ASN A 128 -2.80 10.96 -0.70
C ASN A 128 -2.96 10.57 0.79
N THR A 129 -2.02 10.99 1.63
CA THR A 129 -2.02 10.66 3.07
C THR A 129 -3.14 11.33 3.88
N THR A 130 -3.81 12.35 3.36
CA THR A 130 -4.93 13.02 4.06
C THR A 130 -6.28 12.38 3.76
N ALA A 131 -6.58 12.14 2.48
CA ALA A 131 -7.83 11.52 2.05
C ALA A 131 -7.78 9.98 2.09
N GLY A 132 -6.57 9.41 2.21
CA GLY A 132 -6.32 8.00 2.03
C GLY A 132 -6.01 7.64 0.59
N LEU A 133 -5.64 6.37 0.40
CA LEU A 133 -5.42 5.79 -0.93
C LEU A 133 -6.66 5.01 -1.35
N ASN A 134 -7.12 5.26 -2.57
CA ASN A 134 -8.20 4.53 -3.19
C ASN A 134 -7.72 3.13 -3.62
N PHE A 135 -8.27 2.13 -2.95
CA PHE A 135 -8.05 0.71 -3.12
C PHE A 135 -9.23 0.03 -3.85
N SER A 136 -10.10 0.77 -4.55
CA SER A 136 -11.27 0.19 -5.25
C SER A 136 -10.93 -0.90 -6.28
N GLY A 137 -9.68 -0.95 -6.75
CA GLY A 137 -9.15 -2.01 -7.61
C GLY A 137 -8.41 -3.14 -6.88
N TRP A 138 -8.28 -3.10 -5.56
CA TRP A 138 -7.53 -4.10 -4.78
C TRP A 138 -8.17 -5.47 -4.91
N THR A 139 -7.38 -6.46 -5.34
CA THR A 139 -7.90 -7.78 -5.70
C THR A 139 -6.93 -8.87 -5.22
N VAL A 140 -7.49 -10.00 -4.83
CA VAL A 140 -6.75 -11.20 -4.43
C VAL A 140 -6.93 -12.28 -5.48
N THR A 141 -5.87 -13.04 -5.75
CA THR A 141 -5.99 -14.38 -6.34
C THR A 141 -5.59 -15.40 -5.30
N TRP A 142 -6.32 -16.52 -5.20
CA TRP A 142 -6.06 -17.54 -4.17
C TRP A 142 -6.55 -18.91 -4.60
N ALA A 143 -5.76 -19.96 -4.38
CA ALA A 143 -6.13 -21.35 -4.68
C ALA A 143 -6.57 -21.60 -6.15
N GLY A 144 -6.07 -20.81 -7.10
CA GLY A 144 -6.48 -20.86 -8.51
C GLY A 144 -7.72 -20.01 -8.85
N ILE A 145 -8.35 -19.36 -7.87
CA ILE A 145 -9.42 -18.39 -8.10
C ILE A 145 -8.78 -17.12 -8.68
N PRO A 146 -9.17 -16.71 -9.90
CA PRO A 146 -8.45 -15.66 -10.62
C PRO A 146 -8.61 -14.26 -10.01
N ALA A 147 -9.76 -13.97 -9.40
CA ALA A 147 -10.04 -12.66 -8.82
C ALA A 147 -11.09 -12.77 -7.70
N ILE A 148 -10.72 -12.29 -6.52
CA ILE A 148 -11.58 -12.05 -5.36
C ILE A 148 -11.51 -10.54 -5.11
N SER A 149 -12.61 -9.83 -5.36
CA SER A 149 -12.62 -8.36 -5.29
C SER A 149 -12.58 -7.89 -3.84
N MET A 150 -11.46 -7.29 -3.44
CA MET A 150 -11.26 -6.73 -2.11
C MET A 150 -11.28 -5.19 -2.16
N GLY A 151 -11.85 -4.60 -3.20
CA GLY A 151 -11.84 -3.15 -3.42
C GLY A 151 -12.88 -2.37 -2.59
N GLY A 152 -13.63 -3.07 -1.75
CA GLY A 152 -14.75 -2.47 -1.02
C GLY A 152 -15.90 -2.05 -1.93
N GLY A 153 -16.64 -1.04 -1.49
CA GLY A 153 -17.83 -0.54 -2.15
C GLY A 153 -19.09 -1.34 -1.81
N PHE A 154 -20.16 -1.01 -2.51
CA PHE A 154 -21.47 -1.62 -2.33
C PHE A 154 -21.72 -2.69 -3.39
N GLN A 155 -21.91 -3.94 -2.95
CA GLN A 155 -22.36 -5.05 -3.79
C GLN A 155 -23.88 -4.98 -3.94
N ASN A 156 -24.37 -5.01 -5.18
CA ASN A 156 -25.80 -5.18 -5.44
C ASN A 156 -26.15 -6.66 -5.25
N CYS A 157 -27.00 -6.91 -4.26
CA CYS A 157 -27.44 -8.23 -3.87
C CYS A 157 -28.85 -8.57 -4.36
N GLY A 158 -29.45 -7.73 -5.21
CA GLY A 158 -30.73 -8.04 -5.84
C GLY A 158 -31.87 -8.20 -4.84
N THR A 159 -32.56 -9.32 -4.91
CA THR A 159 -33.72 -9.71 -4.09
C THR A 159 -33.38 -10.92 -3.23
N THR A 160 -34.15 -11.18 -2.17
CA THR A 160 -33.90 -12.30 -1.24
C THR A 160 -34.26 -13.69 -1.82
N SER A 161 -34.25 -13.86 -3.15
CA SER A 161 -34.61 -15.13 -3.82
C SER A 161 -33.96 -15.33 -5.20
N ASP A 162 -32.97 -14.51 -5.58
CA ASP A 162 -32.27 -14.62 -6.87
C ASP A 162 -30.89 -15.29 -6.77
N GLY A 163 -30.41 -15.53 -5.54
CA GLY A 163 -29.17 -16.24 -5.24
C GLY A 163 -27.91 -15.43 -5.52
N ILE A 164 -28.01 -14.11 -5.66
CA ILE A 164 -26.85 -13.26 -5.99
C ILE A 164 -25.92 -13.09 -4.78
N CYS A 165 -26.46 -12.99 -3.57
CA CYS A 165 -25.68 -12.80 -2.34
C CYS A 165 -26.01 -13.87 -1.31
N MET A 166 -25.62 -15.10 -1.62
CA MET A 166 -25.75 -16.23 -0.71
C MET A 166 -24.78 -16.10 0.47
N SER A 167 -25.34 -16.07 1.68
CA SER A 167 -24.64 -16.32 2.94
C SER A 167 -25.11 -17.67 3.49
N GLY A 168 -24.32 -18.72 3.26
CA GLY A 168 -24.75 -20.10 3.49
C GLY A 168 -25.97 -20.45 2.63
N THR A 169 -27.11 -20.74 3.27
CA THR A 169 -28.39 -21.03 2.59
C THR A 169 -29.33 -19.83 2.52
N THR A 170 -28.93 -18.66 3.02
CA THR A 170 -29.77 -17.45 3.04
C THR A 170 -29.35 -16.52 1.93
N ASP A 171 -30.29 -16.11 1.11
CA ASP A 171 -30.07 -15.10 0.07
C ASP A 171 -30.34 -13.69 0.64
N ILE A 172 -29.29 -12.87 0.65
CA ILE A 172 -29.36 -11.49 1.12
C ILE A 172 -29.85 -10.63 -0.05
N GLY A 173 -30.94 -9.88 0.13
CA GLY A 173 -31.38 -8.90 -0.87
C GLY A 173 -30.82 -7.50 -0.62
N GLY A 174 -30.92 -6.63 -1.62
CA GLY A 174 -30.61 -5.21 -1.53
C GLY A 174 -29.15 -4.89 -1.81
N THR A 175 -28.44 -4.30 -0.86
CA THR A 175 -27.06 -3.86 -1.04
C THR A 175 -26.22 -4.25 0.15
N PHE A 176 -25.07 -4.87 -0.10
CA PHE A 176 -24.11 -5.28 0.92
C PHE A 176 -22.87 -4.40 0.87
N ASN A 177 -22.38 -3.93 2.02
CA ASN A 177 -21.21 -3.05 2.10
C ASN A 177 -19.93 -3.86 2.29
N ASN A 178 -19.09 -3.93 1.26
CA ASN A 178 -17.79 -4.60 1.28
C ASN A 178 -16.65 -3.74 1.81
N GLY A 179 -16.93 -2.53 2.29
CA GLY A 179 -15.95 -1.58 2.81
C GLY A 179 -15.94 -0.25 2.04
N THR A 180 -15.10 0.68 2.44
CA THR A 180 -15.04 2.02 1.83
C THR A 180 -14.25 2.06 0.53
N GLY A 181 -13.36 1.08 0.32
CA GLY A 181 -12.36 1.12 -0.74
C GLY A 181 -11.26 2.16 -0.51
N ILE A 182 -11.14 2.72 0.70
CA ILE A 182 -10.12 3.72 1.05
C ILE A 182 -9.21 3.18 2.15
N ALA A 183 -7.92 3.09 1.87
CA ALA A 183 -6.87 2.77 2.83
C ALA A 183 -6.38 4.03 3.55
N THR A 184 -6.11 3.92 4.85
CA THR A 184 -5.48 4.98 5.64
C THR A 184 -3.97 4.84 5.52
N VAL A 185 -3.26 5.95 5.30
CA VAL A 185 -1.80 5.94 5.17
C VAL A 185 -1.16 6.99 6.06
N ALA A 186 -0.19 6.58 6.86
CA ALA A 186 0.67 7.46 7.62
C ALA A 186 2.08 7.45 7.03
N TRP A 187 2.52 8.59 6.49
CA TRP A 187 3.87 8.79 5.98
C TRP A 187 4.28 10.25 6.15
N SER A 188 5.57 10.48 6.41
CA SER A 188 6.13 11.81 6.70
C SER A 188 6.28 12.73 5.48
N GLY A 189 6.18 12.18 4.26
CA GLY A 189 6.49 12.91 3.02
C GLY A 189 7.97 12.90 2.64
N VAL A 190 8.83 12.27 3.44
CA VAL A 190 10.26 12.15 3.15
C VAL A 190 10.54 10.80 2.53
N TYR A 191 11.01 10.79 1.28
CA TYR A 191 11.40 9.56 0.59
C TYR A 191 12.51 8.81 1.35
N GLY A 192 12.47 7.48 1.28
CA GLY A 192 13.33 6.58 2.04
C GLY A 192 12.90 6.36 3.49
N THR A 193 11.94 7.13 4.00
CA THR A 193 11.39 6.91 5.36
C THR A 193 10.21 5.95 5.36
N GLY A 194 9.90 5.46 6.56
CA GLY A 194 8.85 4.47 6.78
C GLY A 194 7.44 5.02 6.58
N TYR A 195 6.53 4.17 6.11
CA TYR A 195 5.08 4.40 6.13
C TYR A 195 4.35 3.26 6.85
N THR A 196 3.12 3.53 7.28
CA THR A 196 2.12 2.51 7.61
C THR A 196 0.89 2.70 6.74
N LEU A 197 0.29 1.60 6.31
CA LEU A 197 -0.97 1.58 5.56
C LEU A 197 -1.89 0.54 6.16
N ASP A 198 -3.11 0.95 6.47
CA ASP A 198 -4.15 0.11 7.03
C ASP A 198 -5.39 0.17 6.14
N TYR A 199 -5.92 -0.99 5.79
CA TYR A 199 -7.07 -1.12 4.91
C TYR A 199 -7.97 -2.27 5.37
N THR A 200 -9.28 -2.10 5.23
CA THR A 200 -10.26 -3.15 5.53
C THR A 200 -11.27 -3.29 4.40
N ALA A 201 -11.70 -4.53 4.18
CA ALA A 201 -12.73 -4.89 3.23
C ALA A 201 -13.52 -6.10 3.76
N VAL A 202 -14.52 -6.52 3.01
CA VAL A 202 -15.23 -7.78 3.23
C VAL A 202 -15.21 -8.55 1.92
N VAL A 203 -14.95 -9.86 1.99
CA VAL A 203 -15.06 -10.74 0.82
C VAL A 203 -16.50 -10.63 0.27
N PRO A 204 -16.69 -10.45 -1.04
CA PRO A 204 -18.02 -10.38 -1.63
C PRO A 204 -18.90 -11.57 -1.25
N GLN A 205 -20.19 -11.32 -1.02
CA GLN A 205 -21.15 -12.40 -0.78
C GLN A 205 -21.17 -13.36 -1.99
N ALA A 206 -21.38 -14.65 -1.73
CA ALA A 206 -21.33 -15.73 -2.72
C ALA A 206 -20.00 -15.90 -3.49
N ASP A 207 -18.89 -15.31 -3.02
CA ASP A 207 -17.59 -15.54 -3.64
C ASP A 207 -17.20 -17.04 -3.60
N PRO A 208 -16.69 -17.62 -4.71
CA PRO A 208 -16.41 -19.04 -4.83
C PRO A 208 -15.29 -19.55 -3.92
N SER A 209 -14.55 -18.65 -3.23
CA SER A 209 -13.58 -19.04 -2.21
C SER A 209 -14.21 -19.70 -0.98
N GLY A 210 -15.51 -19.53 -0.77
CA GLY A 210 -16.22 -19.98 0.42
C GLY A 210 -16.07 -19.02 1.61
N PHE A 211 -15.41 -17.89 1.44
CA PHE A 211 -15.24 -16.85 2.47
C PHE A 211 -16.21 -15.67 2.31
N GLY A 212 -17.29 -15.81 1.54
CA GLY A 212 -18.22 -14.71 1.31
C GLY A 212 -18.75 -14.09 2.61
N GLY A 213 -18.61 -12.76 2.74
CA GLY A 213 -18.97 -12.02 3.94
C GLY A 213 -17.91 -12.00 5.05
N VAL A 214 -16.77 -12.67 4.89
CA VAL A 214 -15.70 -12.67 5.90
C VAL A 214 -14.93 -11.34 5.86
N PRO A 215 -14.76 -10.66 7.01
CA PRO A 215 -13.93 -9.47 7.12
C PRO A 215 -12.47 -9.74 6.74
N TYR A 216 -11.87 -8.79 6.03
CA TYR A 216 -10.48 -8.77 5.62
C TYR A 216 -9.81 -7.49 6.11
N SER A 217 -8.57 -7.61 6.58
CA SER A 217 -7.71 -6.49 6.96
C SER A 217 -6.34 -6.64 6.33
N LEU A 218 -5.78 -5.52 5.87
CA LEU A 218 -4.44 -5.41 5.32
C LEU A 218 -3.67 -4.37 6.12
N HIS A 219 -2.50 -4.76 6.59
CA HIS A 219 -1.54 -3.90 7.26
C HIS A 219 -0.20 -3.97 6.53
N LEU A 220 0.22 -2.86 5.95
CA LEU A 220 1.51 -2.75 5.29
C LEU A 220 2.40 -1.76 6.02
N VAL A 221 3.67 -2.14 6.15
CA VAL A 221 4.74 -1.23 6.57
C VAL A 221 5.90 -1.39 5.60
N GLY A 222 6.62 -0.30 5.37
CA GLY A 222 7.77 -0.30 4.47
C GLY A 222 8.29 1.11 4.25
N THR A 223 9.02 1.33 3.17
CA THR A 223 9.56 2.66 2.82
C THR A 223 8.95 3.17 1.52
N VAL A 224 8.83 4.48 1.41
CA VAL A 224 8.37 5.14 0.17
C VAL A 224 9.58 5.53 -0.67
N SER A 225 9.61 5.12 -1.94
CA SER A 225 10.66 5.49 -2.89
C SER A 225 10.08 6.33 -4.02
N ALA A 226 10.79 7.38 -4.41
CA ALA A 226 10.37 8.26 -5.48
C ALA A 226 10.38 7.53 -6.83
N ALA A 227 9.44 7.88 -7.71
CA ALA A 227 9.50 7.49 -9.11
C ALA A 227 10.85 7.91 -9.72
N VAL A 228 11.65 6.95 -10.20
CA VAL A 228 12.85 7.27 -10.98
C VAL A 228 12.41 7.72 -12.37
N ALA A 229 12.50 9.02 -12.63
CA ALA A 229 12.32 9.53 -13.99
C ALA A 229 13.39 8.91 -14.89
N ALA A 230 12.97 8.35 -16.03
CA ALA A 230 13.91 7.88 -17.04
C ALA A 230 14.83 9.04 -17.41
N VAL A 231 16.11 8.94 -17.06
CA VAL A 231 17.10 9.96 -17.43
C VAL A 231 17.20 9.93 -18.96
N PRO A 232 16.88 11.04 -19.66
CA PRO A 232 17.07 11.10 -21.10
C PRO A 232 18.53 10.74 -21.38
N VAL A 233 18.74 9.70 -22.18
CA VAL A 233 20.10 9.25 -22.50
C VAL A 233 20.88 10.47 -22.98
N PRO A 234 22.00 10.84 -22.35
CA PRO A 234 22.63 12.12 -22.63
C PRO A 234 22.92 12.26 -24.12
N ALA A 235 22.84 13.48 -24.66
CA ALA A 235 23.23 13.78 -26.03
C ALA A 235 24.63 13.23 -26.38
N ALA A 236 25.47 12.98 -25.37
CA ALA A 236 26.72 12.24 -25.48
C ALA A 236 26.57 10.89 -26.21
N VAL A 237 25.52 10.08 -26.00
CA VAL A 237 25.35 8.81 -26.74
C VAL A 237 25.17 9.06 -28.24
N TRP A 238 24.45 10.12 -28.60
CA TRP A 238 24.30 10.55 -29.99
C TRP A 238 25.58 11.17 -30.56
N LEU A 239 26.33 11.93 -29.76
CA LEU A 239 27.63 12.50 -30.13
C LEU A 239 28.74 11.45 -30.24
N PHE A 240 28.75 10.45 -29.38
CA PHE A 240 29.69 9.32 -29.45
C PHE A 240 29.36 8.41 -30.63
N GLY A 241 28.08 8.13 -30.89
CA GLY A 241 27.65 7.36 -32.05
C GLY A 241 28.03 8.04 -33.37
N SER A 242 27.69 9.34 -33.52
CA SER A 242 28.03 10.12 -34.72
C SER A 242 29.54 10.40 -34.84
N GLY A 243 30.22 10.68 -33.72
CA GLY A 243 31.67 10.90 -33.68
C GLY A 243 32.48 9.66 -34.08
N LEU A 244 32.06 8.46 -33.64
CA LEU A 244 32.73 7.21 -34.00
C LEU A 244 32.55 6.87 -35.48
N LEU A 245 31.35 7.10 -36.04
CA LEU A 245 31.09 6.96 -37.48
C LEU A 245 31.93 7.97 -38.29
N GLY A 246 32.05 9.20 -37.80
CA GLY A 246 32.92 10.22 -38.39
C GLY A 246 34.40 9.80 -38.41
N LEU A 247 34.91 9.28 -37.29
CA LEU A 247 36.29 8.78 -37.20
C LEU A 247 36.53 7.57 -38.12
N ALA A 248 35.59 6.62 -38.18
CA ALA A 248 35.68 5.46 -39.06
C ALA A 248 35.70 5.88 -40.55
N GLY A 249 34.92 6.91 -40.91
CA GLY A 249 34.94 7.52 -42.24
C GLY A 249 36.31 8.11 -42.59
N ILE A 250 36.91 8.88 -41.68
CA ILE A 250 38.24 9.48 -41.85
C ILE A 250 39.33 8.38 -41.98
N ALA A 251 39.27 7.35 -41.14
CA ALA A 251 40.23 6.25 -41.16
C ALA A 251 40.20 5.46 -42.49
N ARG A 252 39.01 5.26 -43.08
CA ARG A 252 38.89 4.60 -44.39
C ARG A 252 39.45 5.44 -45.53
N ARG A 253 39.30 6.76 -45.48
CA ARG A 253 39.83 7.67 -46.51
C ARG A 253 41.35 7.63 -46.59
N LYS A 254 42.03 7.48 -45.45
CA LYS A 254 43.50 7.39 -45.38
C LYS A 254 44.10 6.08 -45.88
N LYS A 255 43.31 5.01 -46.10
CA LYS A 255 43.78 3.74 -46.68
C LYS A 255 43.73 3.70 -48.22
N LYS A 256 43.11 4.68 -48.87
CA LYS A 256 42.95 4.74 -50.34
C LYS A 256 43.82 5.80 -51.02
N ALA A 257 44.66 6.50 -50.26
CA ALA A 257 45.70 7.40 -50.75
C ALA A 257 47.06 6.79 -50.38
#